data_AF-A0A7X5DVW3-F1
#
_entry.id   AF-A0A7X5DVW3-F1
#
_cell.length_a   1.000
_cell.length_b   1.000
_cell.length_c   1.000
_cell.angle_alpha   90.00
_cell.angle_beta   90.00
_cell.angle_gamma   90.00
#
_symmetry.space_group_name_H-M   'P 1'
#
loop_
_entity.id
_entity.type
_entity.pdbx_description
1 polymer ?
#
loop_
_entity_poly.entity_id
_entity_poly.type
_entity_poly.pdbx_seq_one_letter_code
_entity_poly.pdbx_strand_id
1 'polypeptide(L)'
;MAGINQDETAFSAYLENMGAYVQNKSRGHWVDFPVPLERLAGIRAEIGGEEQIILDYDIPEKYAFLQDAVSEYSNLEQLNLAGAILQRLSEQSLEAVEAYAASGGSLGLPELMNLMVQADDIPYFPYQFEGIENAGELSPEEAYGYMKVGNQMQELQEMLGKHGMEEYLDYEAIGRDAGMNGEADLYDKGYVDMAADGPDLGLYTMDELKAEYGMARETVQDPQKEAQGMDRQEELRGPSI
;
A
#
# COMPACT_ATOMS: atom_id res chain seq x y z
N MET A 1 7.01 -4.87 19.48
CA MET A 1 5.80 -4.34 18.82
C MET A 1 5.77 -2.85 19.06
N ALA A 2 6.17 -2.05 18.07
CA ALA A 2 6.00 -0.61 18.13
C ALA A 2 4.48 -0.32 18.09
N GLY A 3 3.98 0.44 19.06
CA GLY A 3 2.57 0.84 19.08
C GLY A 3 2.23 1.70 17.86
N ILE A 4 0.96 1.71 17.47
CA ILE A 4 0.42 2.65 16.48
C ILE A 4 0.79 4.06 16.96
N ASN A 5 1.50 4.83 16.14
CA ASN A 5 1.83 6.21 16.45
C ASN A 5 0.58 7.06 16.23
N GLN A 6 -0.27 7.16 17.26
CA GLN A 6 -1.61 7.75 17.18
C GLN A 6 -1.63 9.26 16.88
N ASP A 7 -0.47 9.91 16.76
CA ASP A 7 -0.34 11.36 16.60
C ASP A 7 -0.03 11.81 15.16
N GLU A 8 0.15 10.90 14.19
CA GLU A 8 0.49 11.28 12.80
C GLU A 8 -0.59 10.88 11.80
N THR A 9 -1.46 11.83 11.43
CA THR A 9 -2.46 11.64 10.36
C THR A 9 -1.76 11.26 9.05
N ALA A 10 -2.15 10.14 8.44
CA ALA A 10 -1.64 9.71 7.15
C ALA A 10 -2.31 10.47 6.00
N PHE A 11 -3.62 10.56 6.02
CA PHE A 11 -4.44 11.32 5.06
C PHE A 11 -5.81 11.60 5.66
N SER A 12 -6.60 12.46 5.02
CA SER A 12 -7.92 12.85 5.51
C SER A 12 -8.98 12.75 4.42
N ALA A 13 -10.24 12.53 4.81
CA ALA A 13 -11.38 12.60 3.89
C ALA A 13 -12.55 13.37 4.49
N TYR A 14 -13.29 14.09 3.65
CA TYR A 14 -14.53 14.75 4.03
C TYR A 14 -15.71 13.81 3.80
N LEU A 15 -16.26 13.31 4.91
CA LEU A 15 -17.43 12.45 4.94
C LEU A 15 -18.70 13.29 5.05
N GLU A 16 -19.67 13.08 4.17
CA GLU A 16 -20.93 13.82 4.10
C GLU A 16 -22.14 12.90 4.20
N ASN A 17 -23.24 13.42 4.73
CA ASN A 17 -24.53 12.75 4.73
C ASN A 17 -25.21 12.88 3.36
N MET A 18 -25.41 11.76 2.65
CA MET A 18 -25.94 11.78 1.29
C MET A 18 -27.37 12.36 1.20
N GLY A 19 -28.23 12.04 2.17
CA GLY A 19 -29.60 12.55 2.21
C GLY A 19 -29.67 14.07 2.48
N ALA A 20 -28.72 14.61 3.26
CA ALA A 20 -28.58 16.04 3.47
C ALA A 20 -28.03 16.73 2.22
N TYR A 21 -26.99 16.14 1.61
CA TYR A 21 -26.34 16.65 0.40
C TYR A 21 -27.33 16.84 -0.75
N VAL A 22 -28.19 15.85 -1.02
CA VAL A 22 -29.25 15.94 -2.05
C VAL A 22 -30.26 17.07 -1.77
N GLN A 23 -30.42 17.48 -0.50
CA GLN A 23 -31.24 18.62 -0.10
C GLN A 23 -30.49 19.95 -0.11
N ASN A 24 -29.28 20.01 -0.65
CA ASN A 24 -28.37 21.16 -0.56
C ASN A 24 -28.10 21.60 0.88
N LYS A 25 -28.03 20.65 1.81
CA LYS A 25 -27.60 20.86 3.19
C LYS A 25 -26.28 20.13 3.39
N SER A 26 -25.41 20.67 4.23
CA SER A 26 -24.19 19.99 4.64
C SER A 26 -24.29 19.57 6.10
N ARG A 27 -23.91 18.32 6.35
CA ARG A 27 -23.82 17.70 7.67
C ARG A 27 -22.63 16.72 7.67
N GLY A 28 -21.50 17.17 7.13
CA GLY A 28 -20.29 16.37 7.01
C GLY A 28 -19.20 16.77 8.00
N HIS A 29 -18.16 15.94 8.07
CA HIS A 29 -16.96 16.17 8.87
C HIS A 29 -15.72 15.65 8.14
N TRP A 30 -14.60 16.37 8.31
CA TRP A 30 -13.28 15.83 8.00
C TRP A 30 -12.92 14.73 9.00
N VAL A 31 -12.36 13.64 8.46
CA VAL A 31 -11.88 12.50 9.23
C VAL A 31 -10.43 12.24 8.85
N ASP A 32 -9.58 12.31 9.85
CA ASP A 32 -8.16 12.01 9.76
C ASP A 32 -7.96 10.50 9.95
N PHE A 33 -7.22 9.85 9.06
CA PHE A 33 -6.94 8.41 9.14
C PHE A 33 -5.47 8.14 9.50
N PRO A 34 -5.20 7.12 10.32
CA PRO A 34 -6.15 6.30 11.05
C PRO A 34 -6.74 7.02 12.28
N VAL A 35 -7.97 6.66 12.64
CA VAL A 35 -8.69 7.12 13.84
C VAL A 35 -9.17 5.89 14.65
N PRO A 36 -9.25 5.96 15.99
CA PRO A 36 -9.83 4.87 16.78
C PRO A 36 -11.24 4.50 16.33
N LEU A 37 -11.55 3.19 16.27
CA LEU A 37 -12.84 2.70 15.77
C LEU A 37 -14.05 3.28 16.51
N GLU A 38 -13.94 3.47 17.83
CA GLU A 38 -14.99 4.11 18.64
C GLU A 38 -15.22 5.57 18.21
N ARG A 39 -14.14 6.30 17.91
CA ARG A 39 -14.22 7.68 17.44
C ARG A 39 -14.78 7.73 16.02
N LEU A 40 -14.39 6.82 15.14
CA LEU A 40 -14.98 6.68 13.80
C LEU A 40 -16.48 6.42 13.89
N ALA A 41 -16.92 5.51 14.75
CA ALA A 41 -18.34 5.23 14.99
C ALA A 41 -19.08 6.47 15.53
N GLY A 42 -18.47 7.22 16.44
CA GLY A 42 -18.99 8.49 16.96
C GLY A 42 -19.19 9.53 15.86
N ILE A 43 -18.18 9.76 15.01
CA ILE A 43 -18.27 10.68 13.87
C ILE A 43 -19.40 10.27 12.93
N ARG A 44 -19.52 8.98 12.61
CA ARG A 44 -20.61 8.48 11.77
C ARG A 44 -21.98 8.74 12.38
N ALA A 45 -22.13 8.60 13.70
CA ALA A 45 -23.38 8.90 14.40
C ALA A 45 -23.71 10.41 14.40
N GLU A 46 -22.70 11.28 14.53
CA GLU A 46 -22.84 12.74 14.47
C GLU A 46 -23.34 13.20 13.08
N ILE A 47 -22.72 12.69 12.01
CA ILE A 47 -23.15 12.90 10.60
C ILE A 47 -24.55 12.33 10.37
N GLY A 48 -24.82 11.13 10.91
CA GLY A 48 -26.07 10.40 10.74
C GLY A 48 -26.37 10.08 9.27
N GLY A 49 -27.66 9.85 8.97
CA GLY A 49 -28.11 9.44 7.63
C GLY A 49 -28.04 7.93 7.41
N GLU A 50 -28.77 7.45 6.40
CA GLU A 50 -28.71 6.05 5.97
C GLU A 50 -27.45 5.76 5.16
N GLU A 51 -27.01 6.74 4.39
CA GLU A 51 -25.85 6.65 3.50
C GLU A 51 -24.94 7.86 3.69
N GLN A 52 -23.63 7.59 3.69
CA GLN A 52 -22.56 8.57 3.86
C GLN A 52 -21.57 8.38 2.71
N ILE A 53 -21.13 9.49 2.12
CA ILE A 53 -20.24 9.50 0.96
C ILE A 53 -19.02 10.38 1.23
N ILE A 54 -17.94 10.11 0.52
CA ILE A 54 -16.74 10.96 0.53
C ILE A 54 -16.89 11.98 -0.60
N LEU A 55 -16.82 13.27 -0.27
CA LEU A 55 -16.89 14.34 -1.28
C LEU A 55 -15.53 14.94 -1.61
N ASP A 56 -14.58 14.80 -0.70
CA ASP A 56 -13.24 15.37 -0.84
C ASP A 56 -12.24 14.55 -0.03
N TYR A 57 -10.97 14.63 -0.39
CA TYR A 57 -9.86 14.00 0.33
C TYR A 57 -8.59 14.82 0.24
N ASP A 58 -7.78 14.73 1.29
CA ASP A 58 -6.45 15.32 1.37
C ASP A 58 -5.44 14.19 1.58
N ILE A 59 -4.83 13.76 0.47
CA ILE A 59 -3.84 12.69 0.42
C ILE A 59 -2.48 13.35 0.13
N PRO A 60 -1.50 13.28 1.05
CA PRO A 60 -0.15 13.78 0.83
C PRO A 60 0.50 13.16 -0.42
N GLU A 61 1.38 13.92 -1.07
CA GLU A 61 2.09 13.51 -2.30
C GLU A 61 2.84 12.17 -2.13
N LYS A 62 3.47 11.93 -0.97
CA LYS A 62 4.13 10.66 -0.63
C LYS A 62 3.19 9.43 -0.61
N TYR A 63 1.87 9.64 -0.68
CA TYR A 63 0.84 8.61 -0.74
C TYR A 63 -0.01 8.75 -2.01
N ALA A 64 0.51 9.38 -3.08
CA ALA A 64 -0.22 9.65 -4.31
C ALA A 64 -0.84 8.39 -4.93
N PHE A 65 -0.23 7.21 -4.75
CA PHE A 65 -0.77 5.91 -5.18
C PHE A 65 -2.15 5.56 -4.59
N LEU A 66 -2.60 6.23 -3.51
CA LEU A 66 -3.96 6.06 -2.98
C LEU A 66 -5.03 6.84 -3.75
N GLN A 67 -4.68 7.89 -4.51
CA GLN A 67 -5.66 8.81 -5.11
C GLN A 67 -6.64 8.08 -6.03
N ASP A 68 -6.15 7.13 -6.82
CA ASP A 68 -6.99 6.34 -7.75
C ASP A 68 -7.83 5.26 -7.03
N ALA A 69 -7.48 4.90 -5.79
CA ALA A 69 -8.19 3.89 -5.01
C ALA A 69 -9.30 4.48 -4.11
N VAL A 70 -9.24 5.78 -3.84
CA VAL A 70 -10.24 6.49 -3.03
C VAL A 70 -11.36 7.03 -3.93
N SER A 71 -12.59 6.75 -3.55
CA SER A 71 -13.80 7.14 -4.27
C SER A 71 -14.88 7.62 -3.32
N GLU A 72 -15.97 8.16 -3.87
CA GLU A 72 -17.13 8.62 -3.10
C GLU A 72 -17.75 7.52 -2.21
N TYR A 73 -17.58 6.25 -2.59
CA TYR A 73 -18.16 5.10 -1.92
C TYR A 73 -17.12 4.23 -1.19
N SER A 74 -15.89 4.74 -1.00
CA SER A 74 -14.84 3.97 -0.33
C SER A 74 -15.25 3.61 1.09
N ASN A 75 -14.92 2.37 1.49
CA ASN A 75 -15.28 1.86 2.79
C ASN A 75 -14.44 2.52 3.89
N LEU A 76 -15.09 3.17 4.85
CA LEU A 76 -14.39 3.91 5.92
C LEU A 76 -13.48 3.03 6.79
N GLU A 77 -13.83 1.76 7.01
CA GLU A 77 -12.93 0.85 7.75
C GLU A 77 -11.70 0.48 6.93
N GLN A 78 -11.82 0.38 5.60
CA GLN A 78 -10.67 0.16 4.72
C GLN A 78 -9.76 1.39 4.69
N LEU A 79 -10.33 2.61 4.61
CA LEU A 79 -9.54 3.85 4.71
C LEU A 79 -8.82 3.94 6.05
N ASN A 80 -9.51 3.59 7.14
CA ASN A 80 -8.93 3.58 8.47
C ASN A 80 -7.77 2.59 8.59
N LEU A 81 -7.95 1.39 8.03
CA LEU A 81 -6.91 0.37 8.01
C LEU A 81 -5.73 0.77 7.13
N ALA A 82 -5.97 1.31 5.93
CA ALA A 82 -4.93 1.81 5.03
C ALA A 82 -4.09 2.89 5.73
N GLY A 83 -4.71 3.84 6.43
CA GLY A 83 -3.99 4.84 7.23
C GLY A 83 -3.10 4.21 8.31
N ALA A 84 -3.57 3.15 8.99
CA ALA A 84 -2.79 2.46 10.00
C ALA A 84 -1.63 1.63 9.42
N ILE A 85 -1.80 1.09 8.20
CA ILE A 85 -0.72 0.42 7.47
C ILE A 85 0.35 1.45 7.09
N LEU A 86 -0.04 2.59 6.51
CA LEU A 86 0.87 3.65 6.09
C LEU A 86 1.76 4.16 7.24
N GLN A 87 1.22 4.32 8.45
CA GLN A 87 1.99 4.75 9.63
C GLN A 87 3.12 3.78 10.02
N ARG A 88 3.08 2.52 9.56
CA ARG A 88 4.12 1.51 9.85
C ARG A 88 5.15 1.36 8.74
N LEU A 89 4.92 1.97 7.57
CA LEU A 89 5.85 1.85 6.44
C LEU A 89 7.06 2.78 6.62
N SER A 90 8.22 2.27 6.22
CA SER A 90 9.43 3.09 6.09
C SER A 90 9.37 3.94 4.82
N GLU A 91 10.21 4.97 4.70
CA GLU A 91 10.32 5.76 3.47
C GLU A 91 10.69 4.88 2.26
N GLN A 92 11.62 3.92 2.45
CA GLN A 92 12.00 2.98 1.40
C GLN A 92 10.85 2.06 0.98
N SER A 93 10.05 1.59 1.95
CA SER A 93 8.87 0.77 1.68
C SER A 93 7.81 1.56 0.89
N LEU A 94 7.65 2.85 1.18
CA LEU A 94 6.75 3.73 0.43
C LEU A 94 7.20 3.93 -1.01
N GLU A 95 8.50 4.13 -1.23
CA GLU A 95 9.08 4.24 -2.58
C GLU A 95 8.85 2.95 -3.40
N ALA A 96 9.03 1.78 -2.77
CA ALA A 96 8.77 0.49 -3.41
C ALA A 96 7.28 0.31 -3.76
N VAL A 97 6.37 0.66 -2.84
CA VAL A 97 4.92 0.60 -3.06
C VAL A 97 4.48 1.53 -4.18
N GLU A 98 4.98 2.78 -4.19
CA GLU A 98 4.66 3.76 -5.22
C GLU A 98 5.12 3.29 -6.61
N ALA A 99 6.37 2.82 -6.71
CA ALA A 99 6.92 2.28 -7.95
C ALA A 99 6.08 1.09 -8.46
N TYR A 100 5.81 0.11 -7.61
CA TYR A 100 5.06 -1.08 -8.01
C TYR A 100 3.58 -0.78 -8.33
N ALA A 101 2.95 0.14 -7.61
CA ALA A 101 1.58 0.57 -7.94
C ALA A 101 1.53 1.29 -9.29
N ALA A 102 2.56 2.06 -9.65
CA ALA A 102 2.64 2.73 -10.94
C ALA A 102 2.83 1.76 -12.12
N SER A 103 3.53 0.62 -11.92
CA SER A 103 3.69 -0.41 -12.95
C SER A 103 2.46 -1.32 -13.11
N GLY A 104 1.73 -1.57 -12.02
CA GLY A 104 0.65 -2.57 -11.91
C GLY A 104 -0.74 -2.17 -12.42
N GLY A 105 -0.92 -0.94 -12.93
CA GLY A 105 -2.25 -0.41 -13.26
C GLY A 105 -3.05 -0.01 -12.01
N SER A 106 -4.33 0.37 -12.18
CA SER A 106 -5.14 0.88 -11.07
C SER A 106 -5.49 -0.23 -10.08
N LEU A 107 -5.06 -0.06 -8.83
CA LEU A 107 -5.28 -0.99 -7.73
C LEU A 107 -6.41 -0.50 -6.81
N GLY A 108 -7.28 -1.42 -6.38
CA GLY A 108 -8.28 -1.12 -5.35
C GLY A 108 -7.66 -1.04 -3.95
N LEU A 109 -8.38 -0.45 -2.99
CA LEU A 109 -7.93 -0.36 -1.59
C LEU A 109 -7.48 -1.71 -0.98
N PRO A 110 -8.19 -2.84 -1.17
CA PRO A 110 -7.74 -4.13 -0.63
C PRO A 110 -6.42 -4.62 -1.22
N GLU A 111 -6.21 -4.40 -2.53
CA GLU A 111 -4.98 -4.79 -3.23
C GLU A 111 -3.81 -3.90 -2.80
N LEU A 112 -4.04 -2.59 -2.70
CA LEU A 112 -3.04 -1.65 -2.17
C LEU A 112 -2.65 -1.98 -0.73
N MET A 113 -3.61 -2.35 0.13
CA MET A 113 -3.28 -2.77 1.50
C MET A 113 -2.44 -4.05 1.52
N ASN A 114 -2.73 -5.01 0.65
CA ASN A 114 -1.91 -6.21 0.48
C ASN A 114 -0.50 -5.87 -0.01
N LEU A 115 -0.38 -4.98 -0.99
CA LEU A 115 0.90 -4.50 -1.50
C LEU A 115 1.71 -3.82 -0.39
N MET A 116 1.09 -2.92 0.37
CA MET A 116 1.74 -2.19 1.46
C MET A 116 2.28 -3.12 2.56
N VAL A 117 1.52 -4.13 2.99
CA VAL A 117 2.03 -5.05 4.04
C VAL A 117 3.09 -6.02 3.52
N GLN A 118 3.22 -6.16 2.20
CA GLN A 118 4.25 -6.95 1.52
C GLN A 118 5.33 -6.05 0.90
N ALA A 119 5.51 -4.81 1.38
CA ALA A 119 6.43 -3.86 0.74
C ALA A 119 7.87 -4.37 0.65
N ASP A 120 8.30 -5.20 1.60
CA ASP A 120 9.63 -5.82 1.62
C ASP A 120 9.79 -6.96 0.58
N ASP A 121 8.69 -7.50 0.07
CA ASP A 121 8.67 -8.55 -0.97
C ASP A 121 8.53 -7.95 -2.38
N ILE A 122 8.37 -6.62 -2.51
CA ILE A 122 8.38 -5.95 -3.80
C ILE A 122 9.79 -6.08 -4.40
N PRO A 123 9.94 -6.50 -5.68
CA PRO A 123 11.23 -6.57 -6.35
C PRO A 123 11.75 -5.18 -6.77
N TYR A 124 11.74 -4.24 -5.84
CA TYR A 124 12.22 -2.88 -5.99
C TYR A 124 13.65 -2.76 -5.48
N PHE A 125 14.51 -2.13 -6.27
CA PHE A 125 15.92 -1.96 -5.95
C PHE A 125 16.30 -0.49 -6.08
N PRO A 126 16.74 0.17 -4.99
CA PRO A 126 17.25 1.53 -5.07
C PRO A 126 18.54 1.55 -5.90
N TYR A 127 18.79 2.66 -6.61
CA TYR A 127 20.05 2.80 -7.32
C TYR A 127 21.21 2.89 -6.35
N GLN A 128 22.12 1.93 -6.46
CA GLN A 128 23.33 1.88 -5.64
C GLN A 128 24.48 1.28 -6.45
N PHE A 129 25.52 2.09 -6.70
CA PHE A 129 26.74 1.68 -7.39
C PHE A 129 27.92 2.54 -6.92
N GLU A 130 29.14 2.07 -7.18
CA GLU A 130 30.36 2.77 -6.78
C GLU A 130 30.46 4.15 -7.45
N GLY A 131 30.70 5.20 -6.66
CA GLY A 131 30.85 6.57 -7.16
C GLY A 131 29.54 7.33 -7.39
N ILE A 132 28.38 6.75 -7.06
CA ILE A 132 27.07 7.41 -7.17
C ILE A 132 27.04 8.77 -6.44
N GLU A 133 27.74 8.90 -5.32
CA GLU A 133 27.86 10.16 -4.57
C GLU A 133 28.58 11.29 -5.33
N ASN A 134 29.31 10.96 -6.40
CA ASN A 134 30.03 11.90 -7.26
C ASN A 134 29.38 12.06 -8.64
N ALA A 135 28.34 11.28 -8.95
CA ALA A 135 27.78 11.18 -10.30
C ALA A 135 26.87 12.37 -10.67
N GLY A 136 26.47 13.19 -9.71
CA GLY A 136 25.52 14.29 -9.93
C GLY A 136 24.09 13.78 -10.09
N GLU A 137 23.23 14.57 -10.74
CA GLU A 137 21.88 14.15 -11.09
C GLU A 137 21.94 13.29 -12.36
N LEU A 138 21.50 12.03 -12.24
CA LEU A 138 21.41 11.08 -13.35
C LEU A 138 19.96 10.88 -13.74
N SER A 139 19.70 10.60 -15.02
CA SER A 139 18.40 10.06 -15.42
C SER A 139 18.20 8.64 -14.84
N PRO A 140 16.96 8.18 -14.63
CA PRO A 140 16.67 6.80 -14.23
C PRO A 140 17.34 5.77 -15.16
N GLU A 141 17.31 6.02 -16.47
CA GLU A 141 17.97 5.21 -17.49
C GLU A 141 19.48 5.15 -17.28
N GLU A 142 20.14 6.28 -17.04
CA GLU A 142 21.57 6.31 -16.81
C GLU A 142 21.95 5.61 -15.49
N ALA A 143 21.23 5.90 -14.40
CA ALA A 143 21.45 5.28 -13.09
C ALA A 143 21.28 3.75 -13.14
N TYR A 144 20.24 3.27 -13.81
CA TYR A 144 20.05 1.84 -14.04
C TYR A 144 21.15 1.26 -14.92
N GLY A 145 21.60 1.98 -15.96
CA GLY A 145 22.73 1.59 -16.80
C GLY A 145 24.01 1.33 -16.01
N TYR A 146 24.39 2.26 -15.12
CA TYR A 146 25.53 2.09 -14.21
C TYR A 146 25.37 0.86 -13.32
N MET A 147 24.20 0.74 -12.69
CA MET A 147 23.87 -0.38 -11.79
C MET A 147 23.93 -1.72 -12.53
N LYS A 148 23.38 -1.80 -13.75
CA LYS A 148 23.34 -3.01 -14.57
C LYS A 148 24.73 -3.42 -15.03
N VAL A 149 25.54 -2.48 -15.51
CA VAL A 149 26.93 -2.77 -15.90
C VAL A 149 27.74 -3.21 -14.67
N GLY A 150 27.59 -2.55 -13.53
CA GLY A 150 28.33 -2.87 -12.32
C GLY A 150 27.95 -4.21 -11.69
N ASN A 151 26.67 -4.56 -11.71
CA ASN A 151 26.17 -5.76 -11.03
C ASN A 151 26.11 -6.99 -11.95
N GLN A 152 25.75 -6.80 -13.23
CA GLN A 152 25.48 -7.89 -14.16
C GLN A 152 26.55 -8.03 -15.25
N MET A 153 27.44 -7.04 -15.43
CA MET A 153 28.50 -7.04 -16.45
C MET A 153 29.88 -6.75 -15.87
N GLN A 154 30.20 -7.37 -14.72
CA GLN A 154 31.46 -7.12 -13.99
C GLN A 154 32.71 -7.26 -14.85
N GLU A 155 32.78 -8.25 -15.75
CA GLU A 155 33.93 -8.41 -16.66
C GLU A 155 34.10 -7.22 -17.62
N LEU A 156 32.98 -6.63 -18.08
CA LEU A 156 32.99 -5.43 -18.91
C LEU A 156 33.45 -4.23 -18.09
N GLN A 157 32.92 -4.05 -16.88
CA GLN A 157 33.30 -2.96 -15.98
C GLN A 157 34.79 -3.00 -15.64
N GLU A 158 35.34 -4.17 -15.28
CA GLU A 158 36.76 -4.34 -14.99
C GLU A 158 37.64 -4.02 -16.20
N MET A 159 37.22 -4.44 -17.40
CA MET A 159 37.93 -4.15 -18.65
C MET A 159 37.96 -2.66 -18.95
N LEU A 160 36.83 -1.97 -18.81
CA LEU A 160 36.73 -0.52 -19.00
C LEU A 160 37.63 0.21 -18.00
N GLY A 161 37.56 -0.15 -16.71
CA GLY A 161 38.36 0.50 -15.67
C GLY A 161 39.86 0.30 -15.79
N LYS A 162 40.30 -0.88 -16.25
CA LYS A 162 41.71 -1.12 -16.55
C LYS A 162 42.24 -0.18 -17.64
N HIS A 163 41.38 0.28 -18.53
CA HIS A 163 41.73 1.12 -19.68
C HIS A 163 41.31 2.58 -19.55
N GLY A 164 40.66 2.98 -18.44
CA GLY A 164 40.14 4.33 -18.25
C GLY A 164 39.08 4.69 -19.29
N MET A 165 38.21 3.73 -19.62
CA MET A 165 37.22 3.83 -20.69
C MET A 165 35.77 3.88 -20.18
N GLU A 166 35.55 3.91 -18.87
CA GLU A 166 34.23 3.88 -18.24
C GLU A 166 33.34 5.02 -18.75
N GLU A 167 33.87 6.24 -18.79
CA GLU A 167 33.16 7.45 -19.27
C GLU A 167 32.80 7.42 -20.76
N TYR A 168 33.30 6.44 -21.54
CA TYR A 168 32.97 6.29 -22.96
C TYR A 168 31.82 5.31 -23.22
N LEU A 169 31.32 4.63 -22.18
CA LEU A 169 30.13 3.80 -22.29
C LEU A 169 28.87 4.66 -22.14
N ASP A 170 27.91 4.47 -23.04
CA ASP A 170 26.62 5.14 -22.98
C ASP A 170 25.68 4.36 -22.03
N TYR A 171 25.80 4.64 -20.73
CA TYR A 171 25.00 4.00 -19.69
C TYR A 171 23.51 4.31 -19.84
N GLU A 172 23.17 5.53 -20.25
CA GLU A 172 21.79 5.94 -20.50
C GLU A 172 21.13 5.09 -21.59
N ALA A 173 21.84 4.83 -22.70
CA ALA A 173 21.33 3.93 -23.73
C ALA A 173 21.10 2.51 -23.22
N ILE A 174 21.99 1.98 -22.36
CA ILE A 174 21.85 0.64 -21.77
C ILE A 174 20.57 0.55 -20.92
N GLY A 175 20.32 1.54 -20.05
CA GLY A 175 19.14 1.51 -19.21
C GLY A 175 17.85 1.77 -19.97
N ARG A 176 17.86 2.71 -20.93
CA ARG A 176 16.73 2.94 -21.82
C ARG A 176 16.33 1.67 -22.55
N ASP A 177 17.31 0.96 -23.13
CA ASP A 177 17.04 -0.28 -23.87
C ASP A 177 16.51 -1.39 -22.94
N ALA A 178 16.99 -1.46 -21.69
CA ALA A 178 16.47 -2.40 -20.69
C ALA A 178 15.00 -2.11 -20.33
N GLY A 179 14.65 -0.85 -20.11
CA GLY A 179 13.26 -0.44 -19.88
C GLY A 179 12.36 -0.74 -21.08
N MET A 180 12.81 -0.43 -22.30
CA MET A 180 12.04 -0.73 -23.53
C MET A 180 11.82 -2.23 -23.76
N ASN A 181 12.76 -3.06 -23.30
CA ASN A 181 12.65 -4.53 -23.40
C ASN A 181 11.79 -5.13 -22.28
N GLY A 182 11.29 -4.32 -21.34
CA GLY A 182 10.51 -4.78 -20.19
C GLY A 182 11.32 -5.58 -19.18
N GLU A 183 12.62 -5.33 -19.09
CA GLU A 183 13.46 -5.96 -18.06
C GLU A 183 13.26 -5.31 -16.70
N ALA A 184 13.05 -3.99 -16.68
CA ALA A 184 12.83 -3.22 -15.47
C ALA A 184 11.99 -1.97 -15.75
N ASP A 185 11.16 -1.58 -14.80
CA ASP A 185 10.49 -0.28 -14.80
C ASP A 185 11.33 0.70 -13.97
N LEU A 186 11.73 1.81 -14.59
CA LEU A 186 12.73 2.74 -14.03
C LEU A 186 12.06 3.97 -13.42
N TYR A 187 12.46 4.31 -12.20
CA TYR A 187 11.98 5.47 -11.44
C TYR A 187 13.16 6.30 -10.92
N ASP A 188 12.90 7.48 -10.37
CA ASP A 188 13.95 8.44 -9.98
C ASP A 188 14.96 7.89 -8.96
N LYS A 189 14.50 7.04 -8.03
CA LYS A 189 15.32 6.53 -6.91
C LYS A 189 15.72 5.07 -7.03
N GLY A 190 15.16 4.36 -8.00
CA GLY A 190 15.36 2.92 -8.15
C GLY A 190 14.49 2.35 -9.27
N TYR A 191 14.43 1.03 -9.33
CA TYR A 191 13.71 0.32 -10.37
C TYR A 191 12.96 -0.89 -9.82
N VAL A 192 11.91 -1.32 -10.51
CA VAL A 192 11.22 -2.59 -10.26
C VAL A 192 11.75 -3.61 -11.27
N ASP A 193 12.25 -4.74 -10.79
CA ASP A 193 12.64 -5.86 -11.66
C ASP A 193 11.38 -6.59 -12.16
N MET A 194 11.11 -6.47 -13.45
CA MET A 194 9.90 -7.00 -14.08
C MET A 194 10.01 -8.49 -14.43
N ALA A 195 11.20 -9.09 -14.28
CA ALA A 195 11.40 -10.53 -14.42
C ALA A 195 11.17 -11.31 -13.11
N ALA A 196 11.14 -10.61 -11.97
CA ALA A 196 10.89 -11.21 -10.67
C ALA A 196 9.38 -11.36 -10.39
N ASP A 197 9.02 -12.39 -9.61
CA ASP A 197 7.66 -12.52 -9.10
C ASP A 197 7.41 -11.39 -8.08
N GLY A 198 6.29 -10.69 -8.23
CA GLY A 198 5.87 -9.64 -7.29
C GLY A 198 4.94 -10.16 -6.19
N PRO A 199 4.52 -9.28 -5.27
CA PRO A 199 3.62 -9.64 -4.17
C PRO A 199 2.26 -10.17 -4.63
N ASP A 200 1.66 -11.07 -3.86
CA ASP A 200 0.29 -11.53 -4.08
C ASP A 200 -0.68 -10.50 -3.50
N LEU A 201 -1.32 -9.71 -4.38
CA LEU A 201 -2.26 -8.65 -4.01
C LEU A 201 -3.54 -9.15 -3.32
N GLY A 202 -3.74 -10.47 -3.24
CA GLY A 202 -4.85 -11.12 -2.54
C GLY A 202 -4.42 -12.03 -1.38
N LEU A 203 -3.16 -11.97 -0.94
CA LEU A 203 -2.59 -12.86 0.08
C LEU A 203 -3.35 -12.82 1.40
N TYR A 204 -3.63 -11.61 1.89
CA TYR A 204 -4.28 -11.36 3.17
C TYR A 204 -5.72 -10.92 2.98
N THR A 205 -6.60 -11.55 3.75
CA THR A 205 -7.98 -11.13 3.89
C THR A 205 -8.09 -9.85 4.73
N MET A 206 -9.21 -9.15 4.57
CA MET A 206 -9.52 -7.96 5.36
C MET A 206 -9.52 -8.23 6.88
N ASP A 207 -9.98 -9.41 7.30
CA ASP A 207 -10.05 -9.76 8.72
C ASP A 207 -8.67 -10.06 9.31
N GLU A 208 -7.77 -10.68 8.53
CA GLU A 208 -6.37 -10.88 8.93
C GLU A 208 -5.64 -9.55 9.07
N LEU A 209 -5.78 -8.64 8.10
CA LEU A 209 -5.21 -7.30 8.17
C LEU A 209 -5.77 -6.52 9.36
N LYS A 210 -7.09 -6.56 9.60
CA LYS A 210 -7.69 -5.92 10.78
C LYS A 210 -7.15 -6.49 12.09
N ALA A 211 -6.96 -7.80 12.19
CA ALA A 211 -6.42 -8.43 13.38
C ALA A 211 -4.97 -7.98 13.66
N GLU A 212 -4.12 -7.98 12.65
CA GLU A 212 -2.71 -7.57 12.75
C GLU A 212 -2.54 -6.08 13.15
N TYR A 213 -3.50 -5.25 12.74
CA TYR A 213 -3.48 -3.81 13.03
C TYR A 213 -4.36 -3.42 14.23
N GLY A 214 -4.89 -4.39 14.99
CA GLY A 214 -5.67 -4.12 16.20
C GLY A 214 -7.02 -3.45 15.93
N MET A 215 -7.57 -3.64 14.73
CA MET A 215 -8.86 -3.13 14.27
C MET A 215 -9.90 -4.25 14.08
N ALA A 216 -9.61 -5.46 14.53
CA ALA A 216 -10.61 -6.52 14.60
C ALA A 216 -11.71 -6.10 15.58
N ARG A 217 -12.97 -6.19 15.15
CA ARG A 217 -14.09 -6.06 16.09
C ARG A 217 -14.05 -7.27 17.02
N GLU A 218 -14.20 -7.05 18.33
CA GLU A 218 -14.46 -8.15 19.25
C GLU A 218 -15.68 -8.91 18.73
N THR A 219 -15.51 -10.20 18.45
CA THR A 219 -16.66 -11.06 18.19
C THR A 219 -17.42 -11.15 19.50
N VAL A 220 -18.54 -10.42 19.60
CA VAL A 220 -19.52 -10.70 20.64
C VAL A 220 -19.94 -12.15 20.42
N GLN A 221 -19.48 -13.05 21.30
CA GLN A 221 -19.97 -14.41 21.34
C GLN A 221 -21.48 -14.34 21.48
N ASP A 222 -22.20 -14.68 20.40
CA ASP A 222 -23.65 -14.70 20.41
C ASP A 222 -24.10 -15.88 21.29
N PRO A 223 -24.66 -15.62 22.49
CA PRO A 223 -25.04 -16.69 23.41
C PRO A 223 -26.13 -17.60 22.82
N GLN A 224 -26.84 -17.14 21.76
CA GLN A 224 -27.89 -17.91 21.12
C GLN A 224 -27.35 -19.02 20.19
N LYS A 225 -26.11 -18.92 19.68
CA LYS A 225 -25.50 -19.98 18.87
C LYS A 225 -25.01 -21.17 19.71
N GLU A 226 -24.58 -20.93 20.95
CA GLU A 226 -24.17 -22.02 21.87
C GLU A 226 -25.38 -22.86 22.33
N ALA A 227 -26.51 -22.21 22.63
CA ALA A 227 -27.74 -22.92 23.00
C ALA A 227 -28.25 -23.83 21.86
N GLN A 228 -28.19 -23.37 20.61
CA GLN A 228 -28.59 -24.17 19.43
C GLN A 228 -27.60 -25.30 19.08
N GLY A 229 -26.35 -25.21 19.55
CA GLY A 229 -25.35 -26.26 19.42
C GLY A 229 -25.53 -27.37 20.46
N MET A 230 -25.99 -27.02 21.66
CA MET A 230 -26.24 -27.96 22.77
C MET A 230 -27.52 -28.77 22.56
N ASP A 231 -28.62 -28.16 22.12
CA ASP A 231 -29.90 -28.87 21.87
C ASP A 231 -29.74 -29.97 20.81
N ARG A 232 -28.90 -29.74 19.78
CA ARG A 232 -28.65 -30.75 18.74
C ARG A 232 -27.81 -31.95 19.22
N GLN A 233 -27.03 -31.82 20.29
CA GLN A 233 -26.26 -32.93 20.85
C GLN A 233 -27.09 -33.82 21.79
N GLU A 234 -28.16 -33.29 22.40
CA GLU A 234 -29.07 -34.09 23.22
C GLU A 234 -30.06 -34.92 22.38
N GLU A 235 -30.53 -34.42 21.23
CA GLU A 235 -31.41 -35.18 20.33
C GLU A 235 -30.74 -36.40 19.66
N LEU A 236 -29.39 -36.43 19.60
CA LEU A 236 -28.62 -37.55 19.03
C LEU A 236 -28.33 -38.68 20.05
N ARG A 237 -28.66 -38.50 21.33
CA ARG A 237 -28.60 -39.58 22.33
C ARG A 237 -29.94 -40.30 22.38
N GLY A 238 -30.19 -41.16 21.38
CA GLY A 238 -31.29 -42.12 21.42
C GLY A 238 -31.20 -43.06 22.65
N PRO A 239 -32.33 -43.63 23.11
CA PRO A 239 -32.37 -44.42 24.34
C PRO A 239 -31.47 -45.65 24.24
N SER A 240 -30.63 -45.84 25.25
CA SER A 240 -29.84 -47.08 25.41
C SER A 240 -30.80 -48.25 25.63
N ILE A 241 -30.62 -49.32 24.85
CA ILE A 241 -31.31 -50.61 25.00
C ILE A 241 -30.75 -51.32 26.24
#